data_AF-T1DRN7-F1
#
_entry.id   AF-T1DRN7-F1
#
_cell.length_a   1.000
_cell.length_b   1.000
_cell.length_c   1.000
_cell.angle_alpha   90.00
_cell.angle_beta   90.00
_cell.angle_gamma   90.00
#
_symmetry.space_group_name_H-M   'P 1'
#
loop_
_entity.id
_entity.type
_entity.pdbx_description
1 polymer ?
#
loop_
_entity_poly.entity_id
_entity_poly.type
_entity_poly.pdbx_seq_one_letter_code
_entity_poly.pdbx_strand_id
1 'polypeptide(L)'
;MFRFITRLVEERTPYYTFPSLRAEYANTPTNWSFRELELIFRIVDQMHIRSCLLLAKDPSLVEKYVRAASSKIELEQVQHLDNSIEKKPSSGFFDLIVLEDLNLASDQASICDSLLSKSDEQMLVINLRSESCFSLWGHLLESPDISVSIDLGRIGMAFTHSRLHKRHYNAFI
;
A
#
# COMPACT_ATOMS: atom_id res chain seq x y z
N MET A 1 -14.67 -3.44 -8.19
CA MET A 1 -13.61 -4.13 -8.97
C MET A 1 -13.46 -3.60 -10.41
N PHE A 2 -14.45 -3.71 -11.32
CA PHE A 2 -14.28 -3.17 -12.70
C PHE A 2 -14.03 -1.65 -12.76
N ARG A 3 -14.77 -0.86 -11.96
CA ARG A 3 -14.50 0.60 -11.81
C ARG A 3 -13.15 0.90 -11.15
N PHE A 4 -12.68 0.03 -10.27
CA PHE A 4 -11.41 0.18 -9.59
C PHE A 4 -10.27 0.04 -10.61
N ILE A 5 -10.28 -1.05 -11.39
CA ILE A 5 -9.26 -1.30 -12.41
C ILE A 5 -9.28 -0.19 -13.48
N THR A 6 -10.46 0.16 -14.01
CA THR A 6 -10.57 1.14 -15.11
C THR A 6 -10.31 2.60 -14.69
N ARG A 7 -10.60 3.00 -13.45
CA ARG A 7 -10.46 4.39 -12.97
C ARG A 7 -9.28 4.66 -12.03
N LEU A 8 -8.60 3.63 -11.54
CA LEU A 8 -7.42 3.79 -10.68
C LEU A 8 -6.17 3.23 -11.35
N VAL A 9 -6.26 2.03 -11.90
CA VAL A 9 -5.12 1.32 -12.49
C VAL A 9 -4.89 1.75 -13.94
N GLU A 10 -5.95 1.80 -14.75
CA GLU A 10 -5.87 2.15 -16.19
C GLU A 10 -6.14 3.64 -16.48
N GLU A 11 -6.46 4.44 -15.47
CA GLU A 11 -6.80 5.86 -15.62
C GLU A 11 -5.61 6.66 -16.18
N ARG A 12 -5.79 7.15 -17.42
CA ARG A 12 -4.78 7.93 -18.15
C ARG A 12 -4.89 9.43 -17.94
N THR A 13 -5.92 9.88 -17.22
CA THR A 13 -6.20 11.31 -17.03
C THR A 13 -5.18 11.90 -16.05
N PRO A 14 -4.30 12.84 -16.48
CA PRO A 14 -3.32 13.42 -15.59
C PRO A 14 -4.01 14.34 -14.59
N TYR A 15 -3.87 14.05 -13.30
CA TYR A 15 -4.28 14.98 -12.26
C TYR A 15 -3.41 16.24 -12.34
N TYR A 16 -4.04 17.42 -12.19
CA TYR A 16 -3.35 18.71 -12.32
C TYR A 16 -2.19 18.88 -11.32
N THR A 17 -2.22 18.14 -10.20
CA THR A 17 -1.21 18.17 -9.14
C THR A 17 0.02 17.31 -9.44
N PHE A 18 -0.06 16.36 -10.39
CA PHE A 18 1.05 15.44 -10.67
C PHE A 18 2.29 16.14 -11.24
N PRO A 19 2.18 17.07 -12.21
CA PRO A 19 3.35 17.80 -12.70
C PRO A 19 4.12 18.53 -11.59
N SER A 20 3.42 19.16 -10.64
CA SER A 20 4.06 19.86 -9.53
C SER A 20 4.72 18.89 -8.54
N LEU A 21 4.06 17.80 -8.17
CA LEU A 21 4.63 16.80 -7.26
C LEU A 21 5.85 16.11 -7.86
N ARG A 22 5.81 15.77 -9.16
CA ARG A 22 6.96 15.21 -9.87
C ARG A 22 8.14 16.19 -9.88
N ALA A 23 7.88 17.48 -10.12
CA ALA A 23 8.92 18.49 -10.14
C ALA A 23 9.53 18.70 -8.74
N GLU A 24 8.70 18.73 -7.69
CA GLU A 24 9.13 18.92 -6.30
C GLU A 24 10.01 17.76 -5.80
N TYR A 25 9.66 16.52 -6.15
CA TYR A 25 10.34 15.32 -5.65
C TYR A 25 11.20 14.61 -6.71
N ALA A 26 11.56 15.29 -7.80
CA ALA A 26 12.31 14.71 -8.93
C ALA A 26 13.64 14.05 -8.52
N ASN A 27 14.30 14.61 -7.50
CA ASN A 27 15.63 14.19 -7.06
C ASN A 27 15.60 13.41 -5.73
N THR A 28 14.41 13.10 -5.20
CA THR A 28 14.30 12.35 -3.96
C THR A 28 14.45 10.85 -4.25
N PRO A 29 15.41 10.15 -3.62
CA PRO A 29 15.55 8.70 -3.78
C PRO A 29 14.27 7.98 -3.37
N THR A 30 13.83 7.02 -4.18
CA THR A 30 12.66 6.20 -3.87
C THR A 30 12.72 4.87 -4.61
N ASN A 31 12.15 3.83 -3.99
CA ASN A 31 11.92 2.54 -4.64
C ASN A 31 10.62 2.52 -5.45
N TRP A 32 9.87 3.62 -5.51
CA TRP A 32 8.65 3.73 -6.29
C TRP A 32 8.87 4.49 -7.59
N SER A 33 8.13 4.13 -8.65
CA SER A 33 8.03 5.01 -9.82
C SER A 33 6.98 6.10 -9.59
N PHE A 34 7.07 7.22 -10.32
CA PHE A 34 6.04 8.27 -10.23
C PHE A 34 4.64 7.76 -10.57
N ARG A 35 4.50 6.82 -11.51
CA ARG A 35 3.19 6.22 -11.84
C ARG A 35 2.58 5.46 -10.67
N GLU A 36 3.44 4.84 -9.86
CA GLU A 36 3.05 4.06 -8.70
C GLU A 36 2.65 4.96 -7.53
N LEU A 37 3.41 6.02 -7.29
CA LEU A 37 3.07 7.06 -6.31
C LEU A 37 1.74 7.74 -6.68
N GLU A 38 1.51 8.00 -7.96
CA GLU A 38 0.26 8.53 -8.48
C GLU A 38 -0.91 7.55 -8.35
N LEU A 39 -0.66 6.23 -8.45
CA LEU A 39 -1.68 5.23 -8.15
C LEU A 39 -2.09 5.30 -6.67
N ILE A 40 -1.12 5.40 -5.75
CA ILE A 40 -1.39 5.57 -4.32
C ILE A 40 -2.19 6.84 -4.07
N PHE A 41 -1.82 7.96 -4.70
CA PHE A 41 -2.59 9.20 -4.64
C PHE A 41 -4.04 8.98 -5.06
N ARG A 42 -4.26 8.36 -6.23
CA ARG A 42 -5.60 8.12 -6.76
C ARG A 42 -6.42 7.20 -5.85
N ILE A 43 -5.79 6.18 -5.26
CA ILE A 43 -6.42 5.31 -4.26
C ILE A 43 -6.93 6.15 -3.09
N VAL A 44 -6.07 6.99 -2.50
CA VAL A 44 -6.44 7.83 -1.36
C VAL A 44 -7.60 8.78 -1.71
N ASP A 45 -7.48 9.48 -2.83
CA ASP A 45 -8.46 10.48 -3.29
C ASP A 45 -9.82 9.85 -3.64
N GLN A 46 -9.84 8.87 -4.55
CA GLN A 46 -11.08 8.32 -5.12
C GLN A 46 -11.76 7.29 -4.21
N MET A 47 -11.00 6.56 -3.38
CA MET A 47 -11.57 5.60 -2.42
C MET A 47 -11.94 6.27 -1.10
N HIS A 48 -11.68 7.58 -0.96
CA HIS A 48 -11.93 8.35 0.25
C HIS A 48 -11.32 7.72 1.50
N ILE A 49 -10.05 7.30 1.39
CA ILE A 49 -9.28 6.71 2.49
C ILE A 49 -9.16 7.74 3.62
N ARG A 50 -9.52 7.34 4.83
CA ARG A 50 -9.53 8.21 6.02
C ARG A 50 -8.32 7.94 6.91
N SER A 51 -7.89 6.68 6.98
CA SER A 51 -6.73 6.27 7.76
C SER A 51 -5.75 5.46 6.91
N CYS A 52 -4.46 5.78 7.03
CA CYS A 52 -3.39 5.10 6.31
C CYS A 52 -2.29 4.71 7.29
N LEU A 53 -1.85 3.45 7.24
CA LEU A 53 -0.64 2.98 7.89
C LEU A 53 0.47 2.85 6.85
N LEU A 54 1.57 3.56 7.03
CA LEU A 54 2.76 3.44 6.20
C LEU A 54 3.86 2.70 6.97
N LEU A 55 4.19 1.51 6.48
CA LEU A 55 5.29 0.67 6.97
C LEU A 55 6.45 0.81 6.00
N ALA A 56 7.41 1.67 6.32
CA ALA A 56 8.52 2.01 5.44
C ALA A 56 9.78 2.41 6.20
N LYS A 57 10.91 2.35 5.51
CA LYS A 57 12.14 3.03 5.95
C LYS A 57 12.03 4.54 5.67
N ASP A 58 12.45 5.38 6.61
CA ASP A 58 12.46 6.85 6.46
C ASP A 58 13.70 7.29 5.66
N PRO A 59 13.59 8.19 4.65
CA PRO A 59 12.37 8.86 4.16
C PRO A 59 11.61 8.12 3.05
N SER A 60 10.27 8.12 3.16
CA SER A 60 9.36 7.58 2.14
C SER A 60 8.61 8.69 1.40
N LEU A 61 8.71 8.68 0.07
CA LEU A 61 7.91 9.57 -0.80
C LEU A 61 6.41 9.25 -0.78
N VAL A 62 6.02 8.06 -0.35
CA VAL A 62 4.61 7.66 -0.26
C VAL A 62 3.84 8.63 0.62
N GLU A 63 4.41 9.06 1.75
CA GLU A 63 3.77 10.04 2.63
C GLU A 63 3.37 11.31 1.87
N LYS A 64 4.27 11.83 1.04
CA LYS A 64 4.06 13.11 0.34
C LYS A 64 2.87 13.00 -0.60
N TYR A 65 2.75 11.88 -1.31
CA TYR A 65 1.63 11.62 -2.21
C TYR A 65 0.33 11.35 -1.46
N VAL A 66 0.37 10.63 -0.34
CA VAL A 66 -0.80 10.40 0.52
C VAL A 66 -1.34 11.71 1.08
N ARG A 67 -0.47 12.58 1.62
CA ARG A 67 -0.88 13.89 2.15
C ARG A 67 -1.33 14.87 1.06
N ALA A 68 -0.74 14.79 -0.13
CA ALA A 68 -1.18 15.59 -1.27
C ALA A 68 -2.57 15.19 -1.76
N ALA A 69 -2.92 13.90 -1.68
CA ALA A 69 -4.26 13.40 -2.02
C ALA A 69 -5.31 13.81 -0.99
N SER A 70 -4.97 13.74 0.30
CA SER A 70 -5.87 14.16 1.38
C SER A 70 -5.09 14.78 2.54
N SER A 71 -5.30 16.07 2.78
CA SER A 71 -4.70 16.78 3.91
C SER A 71 -5.32 16.40 5.26
N LYS A 72 -6.49 15.74 5.26
CA LYS A 72 -7.23 15.34 6.46
C LYS A 72 -7.01 13.87 6.84
N ILE A 73 -6.21 13.13 6.08
CA ILE A 73 -5.98 11.71 6.34
C ILE A 73 -5.22 11.50 7.66
N GLU A 74 -5.66 10.53 8.44
CA GLU A 74 -4.94 10.02 9.60
C GLU A 74 -3.82 9.10 9.12
N LEU A 75 -2.62 9.66 8.96
CA LEU A 75 -1.45 8.91 8.55
C LEU A 75 -0.60 8.52 9.77
N GLU A 76 -0.51 7.23 10.04
CA GLU A 76 0.46 6.67 10.98
C GLU A 76 1.65 6.10 10.22
N GLN A 77 2.86 6.48 10.63
CA GLN A 77 4.10 5.93 10.12
C GLN A 77 4.77 5.10 11.19
N VAL A 78 5.19 3.91 10.80
CA VAL A 78 5.93 3.01 11.65
C VAL A 78 7.23 2.68 10.95
N GLN A 79 8.33 3.08 11.59
CA GLN A 79 9.67 2.77 11.13
C GLN A 79 10.02 1.34 11.54
N HIS A 80 10.66 0.64 10.61
CA HIS A 80 11.33 -0.63 10.88
C HIS A 80 12.82 -0.37 11.06
N LEU A 81 13.32 -0.55 12.28
CA LEU A 81 14.75 -0.64 12.57
C LEU A 81 15.05 -2.06 13.03
N ASP A 82 15.99 -2.72 12.34
CA ASP A 82 16.61 -4.00 12.72
C ASP A 82 15.71 -4.98 13.49
N ASN A 83 14.86 -5.68 12.75
CA ASN A 83 14.14 -6.88 13.20
C ASN A 83 13.05 -6.66 14.25
N SER A 84 12.73 -5.41 14.59
CA SER A 84 11.60 -5.09 15.47
C SER A 84 10.80 -3.89 14.97
N ILE A 85 9.49 -3.95 15.14
CA ILE A 85 8.63 -2.79 14.91
C ILE A 85 8.86 -1.84 16.09
N GLU A 86 9.64 -0.77 15.91
CA GLU A 86 9.98 0.18 16.98
C GLU A 86 8.74 0.74 17.67
N LYS A 87 7.67 0.91 16.89
CA LYS A 87 6.40 1.41 17.33
C LYS A 87 5.31 0.51 16.76
N LYS A 88 4.76 -0.39 17.58
CA LYS A 88 3.58 -1.15 17.17
C LYS A 88 2.54 -0.14 16.65
N PRO A 89 1.94 -0.38 15.47
CA PRO A 89 0.91 0.51 14.97
C PRO A 89 -0.12 0.67 16.07
N SER A 90 -0.58 1.90 16.29
CA SER A 90 -1.66 2.16 17.23
C SER A 90 -2.80 1.17 16.96
N SER A 91 -3.54 0.78 17.99
CA SER A 91 -4.58 -0.24 17.92
C SER A 91 -5.80 0.17 17.06
N GLY A 92 -5.62 1.07 16.11
CA GLY A 92 -6.64 1.60 15.22
C GLY A 92 -6.89 0.74 13.98
N PHE A 93 -8.03 1.03 13.36
CA PHE A 93 -8.48 0.48 12.09
C PHE A 93 -7.89 1.34 10.96
N PHE A 94 -7.13 0.71 10.05
CA PHE A 94 -6.58 1.39 8.87
C PHE A 94 -7.31 0.95 7.61
N ASP A 95 -7.82 1.93 6.85
CA ASP A 95 -8.45 1.70 5.54
C ASP A 95 -7.41 1.26 4.50
N LEU A 96 -6.23 1.89 4.55
CA LEU A 96 -5.10 1.62 3.66
C LEU A 96 -3.85 1.27 4.47
N ILE A 97 -3.16 0.21 4.08
CA ILE A 97 -1.81 -0.12 4.54
C ILE A 97 -0.88 -0.09 3.34
N VAL A 98 0.16 0.73 3.40
CA VAL A 98 1.24 0.75 2.40
C VAL A 98 2.51 0.18 3.00
N LEU A 99 3.10 -0.79 2.31
CA LEU A 99 4.32 -1.47 2.72
C LEU A 99 5.44 -1.19 1.71
N GLU A 100 6.54 -0.64 2.18
CA GLU A 100 7.72 -0.30 1.39
C GLU A 100 9.00 -0.79 2.06
N ASP A 101 9.83 -1.49 1.29
CA ASP A 101 11.23 -1.83 1.65
C ASP A 101 11.38 -2.36 3.08
N LEU A 102 10.54 -3.33 3.42
CA LEU A 102 10.56 -3.95 4.74
C LEU A 102 11.83 -4.79 4.90
N ASN A 103 12.56 -4.60 6.00
CA ASN A 103 13.60 -5.54 6.42
C ASN A 103 12.99 -6.55 7.41
N LEU A 104 12.48 -7.67 6.88
CA LEU A 104 11.80 -8.68 7.69
C LEU A 104 12.78 -9.81 8.06
N ALA A 105 13.25 -9.82 9.30
CA ALA A 105 13.92 -10.99 9.88
C ALA A 105 12.99 -11.86 10.76
N SER A 106 11.78 -11.37 11.04
CA SER A 106 10.77 -12.05 11.86
C SER A 106 9.85 -12.96 11.03
N ASP A 107 9.08 -13.80 11.72
CA ASP A 107 8.06 -14.66 11.14
C ASP A 107 7.02 -13.84 10.36
N GLN A 108 7.05 -13.96 9.03
CA GLN A 108 6.19 -13.21 8.11
C GLN A 108 4.70 -13.52 8.33
N ALA A 109 4.37 -14.73 8.80
CA ALA A 109 3.00 -15.10 9.13
C ALA A 109 2.45 -14.22 10.27
N SER A 110 3.25 -14.01 11.32
CA SER A 110 2.86 -13.16 12.45
C SER A 110 2.60 -11.70 12.06
N ILE A 111 3.33 -11.20 11.05
CA ILE A 111 3.13 -9.86 10.50
C ILE A 111 1.82 -9.82 9.71
N CYS A 112 1.59 -10.79 8.82
CA CYS A 112 0.33 -10.92 8.10
C CYS A 112 -0.87 -10.90 9.06
N ASP A 113 -0.85 -11.73 10.09
CA ASP A 113 -1.93 -11.81 11.07
C ASP A 113 -2.15 -10.47 11.80
N SER A 114 -1.07 -9.79 12.16
CA SER A 114 -1.15 -8.48 12.81
C SER A 114 -1.72 -7.38 11.89
N LEU A 115 -1.54 -7.49 10.57
CA LEU A 115 -2.08 -6.53 9.60
C LEU A 115 -3.56 -6.81 9.32
N LEU A 116 -3.89 -8.08 9.09
CA LEU A 116 -5.20 -8.50 8.59
C LEU A 116 -6.29 -8.60 9.67
N SER A 117 -5.92 -8.86 10.93
CA SER A 117 -6.87 -9.06 12.04
C SER A 117 -7.70 -7.83 12.41
N LYS A 118 -7.50 -6.70 11.74
CA LYS A 118 -8.02 -5.40 12.19
C LYS A 118 -9.19 -4.85 11.39
N SER A 119 -9.53 -5.29 10.18
CA SER A 119 -10.68 -4.69 9.44
C SER A 119 -11.20 -5.57 8.29
N ASP A 120 -12.52 -5.55 8.08
CA ASP A 120 -13.22 -6.29 7.00
C ASP A 120 -13.21 -5.56 5.65
N GLU A 121 -12.70 -4.33 5.57
CA GLU A 121 -12.64 -3.54 4.33
C GLU A 121 -11.29 -2.82 4.22
N GLN A 122 -10.20 -3.57 4.40
CA GLN A 122 -8.84 -3.04 4.32
C GLN A 122 -8.24 -3.25 2.94
N MET A 123 -7.53 -2.23 2.45
CA MET A 123 -6.63 -2.35 1.31
C MET A 123 -5.18 -2.41 1.77
N LEU A 124 -4.41 -3.32 1.16
CA LEU A 124 -2.97 -3.39 1.28
C LEU A 124 -2.33 -3.06 -0.07
N VAL A 125 -1.28 -2.24 -0.06
CA VAL A 125 -0.44 -1.92 -1.21
C VAL A 125 1.00 -2.21 -0.84
N ILE A 126 1.67 -3.12 -1.55
CA ILE A 126 3.02 -3.57 -1.21
C ILE A 126 3.98 -3.33 -2.38
N ASN A 127 5.15 -2.73 -2.11
CA ASN A 127 6.23 -2.60 -3.09
C ASN A 127 6.99 -3.93 -3.17
N LEU A 128 6.87 -4.64 -4.29
CA LEU A 128 7.41 -6.00 -4.46
C LEU A 128 8.91 -6.03 -4.84
N ARG A 129 9.61 -4.90 -4.76
CA ARG A 129 11.02 -4.82 -5.20
C ARG A 129 12.01 -5.44 -4.22
N SER A 130 11.70 -5.49 -2.93
CA SER A 130 12.56 -6.17 -1.94
C SER A 130 12.12 -7.62 -1.76
N GLU A 131 13.08 -8.53 -1.56
CA GLU A 131 12.81 -9.95 -1.35
C GLU A 131 11.88 -10.19 -0.16
N SER A 132 12.06 -9.43 0.93
CA SER A 132 11.18 -9.50 2.11
C SER A 132 9.75 -9.11 1.79
N CYS A 133 9.52 -8.06 0.99
CA CYS A 133 8.16 -7.68 0.57
C CYS A 133 7.55 -8.70 -0.39
N PHE A 134 8.34 -9.25 -1.31
CA PHE A 134 7.88 -10.30 -2.21
C PHE A 134 7.50 -11.59 -1.47
N SER A 135 8.30 -11.98 -0.47
CA SER A 135 8.00 -13.12 0.39
C SER A 135 6.73 -12.88 1.22
N LEU A 136 6.59 -11.69 1.82
CA LEU A 136 5.40 -11.31 2.57
C LEU A 136 4.15 -11.34 1.68
N TRP A 137 4.27 -10.90 0.43
CA TRP A 137 3.20 -10.98 -0.56
C TRP A 137 2.73 -12.42 -0.78
N GLY A 138 3.65 -13.38 -0.90
CA GLY A 138 3.32 -14.80 -0.97
C GLY A 138 2.45 -15.26 0.22
N HIS A 139 2.83 -14.90 1.45
CA HIS A 139 2.04 -15.24 2.64
C HIS A 139 0.67 -14.55 2.67
N LEU A 140 0.60 -13.28 2.26
CA LEU A 140 -0.69 -12.56 2.16
C LEU A 140 -1.63 -13.26 1.17
N LEU A 141 -1.12 -13.74 0.03
CA LEU A 141 -1.91 -14.47 -0.95
C LEU A 141 -2.46 -15.80 -0.42
N GLU A 142 -1.77 -16.44 0.51
CA GLU A 142 -2.23 -17.68 1.14
C GLU A 142 -3.26 -17.44 2.25
N SER A 143 -3.23 -16.26 2.89
CA SER A 143 -4.15 -15.92 3.98
C SER A 143 -5.63 -16.10 3.62
N PRO A 144 -6.45 -16.68 4.53
CA PRO A 144 -7.90 -16.78 4.34
C PRO A 144 -8.61 -15.43 4.39
N ASP A 145 -8.00 -14.41 5.01
CA ASP A 145 -8.60 -13.08 5.16
C ASP A 145 -8.52 -12.25 3.88
N ILE A 146 -7.57 -12.57 2.98
CA ILE A 146 -7.45 -11.93 1.68
C ILE A 146 -8.48 -12.50 0.70
N SER A 147 -9.41 -11.64 0.32
CA SER A 147 -10.51 -12.00 -0.58
C SER A 147 -10.21 -11.62 -2.03
N VAL A 148 -9.50 -10.52 -2.27
CA VAL A 148 -9.08 -10.14 -3.63
C VAL A 148 -7.62 -9.72 -3.61
N SER A 149 -6.88 -10.14 -4.63
CA SER A 149 -5.51 -9.70 -4.88
C SER A 149 -5.30 -9.33 -6.34
N ILE A 150 -4.44 -8.34 -6.58
CA ILE A 150 -4.04 -7.87 -7.90
C ILE A 150 -2.51 -7.75 -7.90
N ASP A 151 -1.85 -8.53 -8.73
CA ASP A 151 -0.42 -8.39 -9.01
C ASP A 151 -0.21 -7.44 -10.18
N LEU A 152 0.51 -6.35 -9.92
CA LEU A 152 0.85 -5.30 -10.87
C LEU A 152 2.32 -5.36 -11.34
N GLY A 153 2.99 -6.49 -11.12
CA GLY A 153 4.39 -6.74 -11.44
C GLY A 153 5.36 -6.22 -10.39
N ARG A 154 5.35 -4.90 -10.13
CA ARG A 154 6.20 -4.28 -9.09
C ARG A 154 5.44 -3.90 -7.83
N ILE A 155 4.12 -4.04 -7.86
CA ILE A 155 3.21 -3.74 -6.76
C ILE A 155 2.25 -4.90 -6.59
N GLY A 156 2.03 -5.32 -5.34
CA GLY A 156 0.91 -6.16 -4.98
C GLY A 156 -0.20 -5.31 -4.37
N MET A 157 -1.44 -5.62 -4.69
CA MET A 157 -2.61 -5.02 -4.04
C MET A 157 -3.50 -6.11 -3.48
N ALA A 158 -3.83 -6.03 -2.20
CA ALA A 158 -4.68 -7.00 -1.52
C ALA A 158 -5.87 -6.30 -0.86
N PHE A 159 -6.99 -7.02 -0.74
CA PHE A 159 -8.21 -6.53 -0.15
C PHE A 159 -8.77 -7.58 0.81
N THR A 160 -9.08 -7.18 2.04
CA THR A 160 -9.92 -7.96 2.94
C THR A 160 -11.37 -7.62 2.68
N HIS A 161 -12.22 -8.64 2.49
CA HIS A 161 -13.67 -8.49 2.46
C HIS A 161 -14.40 -9.81 2.66
N SER A 162 -14.96 -10.04 3.85
CA SER A 162 -15.63 -11.28 4.27
C SER A 162 -16.72 -11.80 3.33
N ARG A 163 -17.31 -10.92 2.51
CA ARG A 163 -18.41 -11.23 1.59
C ARG A 163 -17.95 -11.58 0.17
N LEU A 164 -16.66 -11.46 -0.13
CA LEU A 164 -16.12 -11.73 -1.45
C LEU A 164 -15.45 -13.11 -1.49
N HIS A 165 -15.61 -13.81 -2.62
CA HIS A 165 -14.84 -15.02 -2.89
C HIS A 165 -13.38 -14.67 -3.19
N LYS A 166 -12.47 -15.54 -2.73
CA LYS A 166 -11.04 -15.44 -3.02
C LYS A 166 -10.79 -15.38 -4.53
N ARG A 167 -10.13 -14.31 -5.00
CA ARG A 167 -9.74 -14.12 -6.40
C ARG A 167 -8.36 -13.48 -6.50
N HIS A 168 -7.62 -13.88 -7.53
CA HIS A 168 -6.31 -13.34 -7.85
C HIS A 168 -6.30 -12.87 -9.31
N TYR A 169 -5.81 -11.65 -9.54
CA TYR A 169 -5.74 -11.01 -10.85
C TYR A 169 -4.30 -10.60 -11.15
N ASN A 170 -3.90 -10.68 -12.42
CA ASN A 170 -2.61 -10.16 -12.89
C ASN A 170 -2.89 -9.02 -13.88
N ALA A 171 -2.28 -7.85 -13.67
CA ALA A 171 -2.44 -6.69 -14.55
C ALA A 171 -1.12 -5.90 -14.61
N PHE A 172 -0.38 -5.97 -15.70
CA PHE A 172 0.93 -5.30 -15.80
C PHE A 172 0.77 -3.81 -16.18
N ILE A 173 1.35 -2.89 -15.38
CA ILE A 173 1.32 -1.42 -15.58
C ILE A 173 2.70 -0.80 -15.79
#